data_AF-A0A286C6Q7-F1
#
_entry.id   AF-A0A286C6Q7-F1
#
_cell.length_a   1.000
_cell.length_b   1.000
_cell.length_c   1.000
_cell.angle_alpha   90.00
_cell.angle_beta   90.00
_cell.angle_gamma   90.00
#
_symmetry.space_group_name_H-M   'P 1'
#
loop_
_entity.id
_entity.type
_entity.pdbx_description
1 polymer ?
#
loop_
_entity_poly.entity_id
_entity_poly.type
_entity_poly.pdbx_seq_one_letter_code
_entity_poly.pdbx_strand_id
1 'polypeptide(L)'
;MTGLSRSVFAIMTASMAALWAAGCASVPETRFYTLSAPFRPSTVEDRMPRSITPVYIEVMPVSVPERLARPQLIVRSQGLGQETQLFVLEQDRWASHFNDELRDAFAAGIAGQTGAISEARGARPAHAPDQPVYRIAIELSQFDAVVGERVKARFSWAITRLTDTRSAACYAAISEPVDAGISGVVKGIQRVVSTAVEDISKNLIEMDTGHPVTCKPYKTVN
;
A
#
# COMPACT_ATOMS: atom_id res chain seq x y z
N MET A 1 16.53 35.87 -61.81
CA MET A 1 16.98 35.07 -60.64
C MET A 1 16.32 35.47 -59.31
N THR A 2 15.36 36.41 -59.28
CA THR A 2 14.72 36.90 -58.04
C THR A 2 13.45 36.13 -57.63
N GLY A 3 12.73 35.52 -58.59
CA GLY A 3 11.50 34.76 -58.31
C GLY A 3 11.75 33.41 -57.63
N LEU A 4 12.82 32.70 -58.01
CA LEU A 4 13.16 31.39 -57.43
C LEU A 4 13.54 31.51 -55.93
N SER A 5 14.25 32.58 -55.57
CA SER A 5 14.65 32.89 -54.18
C SER A 5 13.44 33.19 -53.28
N ARG A 6 12.40 33.89 -53.79
CA ARG A 6 11.17 34.19 -53.04
C ARG A 6 10.32 32.95 -52.79
N SER A 7 10.21 32.05 -53.76
CA SER A 7 9.44 30.80 -53.61
C SER A 7 10.10 29.83 -52.63
N VAL A 8 11.43 29.72 -52.64
CA VAL A 8 12.16 28.88 -51.68
C VAL A 8 12.00 29.41 -50.25
N PHE A 9 12.08 30.73 -50.04
CA PHE A 9 11.88 31.33 -48.72
C PHE A 9 10.45 31.09 -48.18
N ALA A 10 9.43 31.25 -49.02
CA ALA A 10 8.03 31.05 -48.64
C ALA A 10 7.73 29.59 -48.25
N ILE A 11 8.28 28.62 -48.98
CA ILE A 11 8.15 27.20 -48.66
C ILE A 11 8.83 26.87 -47.33
N MET A 12 10.04 27.41 -47.10
CA MET A 12 10.79 27.17 -45.86
C MET A 12 10.09 27.74 -44.63
N THR A 13 9.47 28.93 -44.74
CA THR A 13 8.66 29.51 -43.66
C THR A 13 7.36 28.74 -43.38
N ALA A 14 6.71 28.22 -44.42
CA ALA A 14 5.48 27.43 -44.26
C ALA A 14 5.75 26.08 -43.59
N SER A 15 6.85 25.42 -43.93
CA SER A 15 7.29 24.17 -43.28
C SER A 15 7.65 24.39 -41.81
N MET A 16 8.33 25.51 -41.49
CA MET A 16 8.65 25.85 -40.10
C MET A 16 7.37 26.08 -39.27
N ALA A 17 6.38 26.81 -39.77
CA ALA A 17 5.14 27.06 -39.04
C ALA A 17 4.32 25.78 -38.78
N ALA A 18 4.32 24.82 -39.70
CA ALA A 18 3.65 23.53 -39.52
C ALA A 18 4.30 22.65 -38.44
N LEU A 19 5.63 22.71 -38.29
CA LEU A 19 6.37 22.02 -37.23
C LEU A 19 6.08 22.62 -35.83
N TRP A 20 5.83 23.92 -35.75
CA TRP A 20 5.44 24.57 -34.49
C TRP A 20 3.99 24.23 -34.06
N ALA A 21 3.09 23.98 -35.02
CA ALA A 21 1.70 23.62 -34.72
C ALA A 21 1.52 22.15 -34.27
N ALA A 22 2.46 21.26 -34.62
CA ALA A 22 2.42 19.85 -34.25
C ALA A 22 2.99 19.55 -32.84
N GLY A 23 3.53 20.55 -32.13
CA GLY A 23 4.27 20.37 -30.88
C GLY A 23 3.44 20.29 -29.60
N CYS A 24 2.13 20.52 -29.64
CA CYS A 24 1.27 20.40 -28.45
C CYS A 24 0.84 18.94 -28.22
N ALA A 25 1.79 18.02 -28.05
CA ALA A 25 1.47 16.72 -27.48
C ALA A 25 1.18 16.92 -25.99
N SER A 26 -0.10 16.84 -25.61
CA SER A 26 -0.52 16.88 -24.20
C SER A 26 0.19 15.78 -23.42
N VAL A 27 1.02 16.15 -22.46
CA VAL A 27 1.68 15.19 -21.56
C VAL A 27 0.58 14.51 -20.73
N PRO A 28 0.52 13.17 -20.67
CA PRO A 28 -0.43 12.48 -19.83
C PRO A 28 -0.30 12.90 -18.36
N GLU A 29 -1.42 13.18 -17.70
CA GLU A 29 -1.43 13.53 -16.28
C GLU A 29 -0.92 12.36 -15.43
N THR A 30 -0.01 12.65 -14.50
CA THR A 30 0.48 11.67 -13.52
C THR A 30 -0.40 11.72 -12.27
N ARG A 31 -0.96 10.58 -11.88
CA ARG A 31 -1.83 10.40 -10.72
C ARG A 31 -1.07 9.70 -9.60
N PHE A 32 -1.21 10.24 -8.39
CA PHE A 32 -0.62 9.69 -7.19
C PHE A 32 -1.68 9.10 -6.26
N TYR A 33 -1.37 7.95 -5.66
CA TYR A 33 -2.26 7.20 -4.78
C TYR A 33 -1.59 6.93 -3.44
N THR A 34 -2.38 6.77 -2.38
CA THR A 34 -1.87 6.40 -1.05
C THR A 34 -2.61 5.19 -0.49
N LEU A 35 -1.92 4.39 0.32
CA LEU A 35 -2.53 3.31 1.10
C LEU A 35 -3.11 3.78 2.44
N SER A 36 -2.72 4.98 2.88
CA SER A 36 -3.30 5.61 4.05
C SER A 36 -4.74 6.02 3.74
N ALA A 37 -5.69 5.12 4.02
CA ALA A 37 -7.10 5.47 3.97
C ALA A 37 -7.43 6.44 5.12
N PRO A 38 -8.30 7.44 4.92
CA PRO A 38 -8.79 8.26 6.02
C PRO A 38 -9.46 7.34 7.05
N PHE A 39 -8.96 7.41 8.29
CA PHE A 39 -9.43 6.61 9.42
C PHE A 39 -10.97 6.67 9.50
N ARG A 40 -11.62 5.53 9.27
CA ARG A 40 -13.03 5.34 9.64
C ARG A 40 -13.00 4.60 10.97
N PRO A 41 -13.50 5.19 12.07
CA PRO A 41 -13.56 4.48 13.35
C PRO A 41 -14.33 3.17 13.14
N SER A 42 -13.64 2.06 13.36
CA SER A 42 -14.23 0.73 13.29
C SER A 42 -15.19 0.56 14.46
N THR A 43 -16.36 -0.03 14.21
CA THR A 43 -17.35 -0.44 15.25
C THR A 43 -16.83 -1.48 16.26
N VAL A 44 -15.54 -1.85 16.15
CA VAL A 44 -14.78 -2.66 17.12
C VAL A 44 -14.51 -1.87 18.42
N GLU A 45 -14.70 -0.56 18.43
CA GLU A 45 -14.60 0.27 19.65
C GLU A 45 -15.45 -0.23 20.83
N ASP A 46 -16.49 -1.02 20.58
CA ASP A 46 -17.46 -1.43 21.61
C ASP A 46 -17.35 -2.91 22.04
N ARG A 47 -16.36 -3.69 21.54
CA ARG A 47 -16.36 -5.17 21.73
C ARG A 47 -15.13 -5.80 22.37
N MET A 48 -14.02 -5.10 22.58
CA MET A 48 -12.84 -5.67 23.23
C MET A 48 -12.34 -4.78 24.37
N PRO A 49 -12.08 -5.35 25.57
CA PRO A 49 -11.49 -4.59 26.66
C PRO A 49 -10.09 -4.10 26.25
N ARG A 50 -9.93 -2.79 26.13
CA ARG A 50 -8.63 -2.15 25.92
C ARG A 50 -7.92 -2.00 27.26
N SER A 51 -6.62 -2.27 27.29
CA SER A 51 -5.78 -1.90 28.43
C SER A 51 -5.83 -0.39 28.66
N ILE A 52 -5.94 0.04 29.91
CA ILE A 52 -5.98 1.47 30.29
C ILE A 52 -4.63 2.15 30.03
N THR A 53 -3.55 1.37 29.90
CA THR A 53 -2.20 1.87 29.65
C THR A 53 -1.89 1.78 28.15
N PRO A 54 -1.54 2.91 27.48
CA PRO A 54 -1.25 2.89 26.04
C PRO A 54 0.03 2.09 25.76
N VAL A 55 -0.05 1.10 24.89
CA VAL A 55 1.12 0.34 24.46
C VAL A 55 1.82 1.05 23.31
N TYR A 56 3.11 0.76 23.11
CA TYR A 56 3.89 1.31 22.01
C TYR A 56 4.06 0.26 20.91
N ILE A 57 3.99 0.68 19.65
CA ILE A 57 4.26 -0.20 18.51
C ILE A 57 5.41 0.34 17.66
N GLU A 58 6.28 -0.58 17.26
CA GLU A 58 7.35 -0.35 16.28
C GLU A 58 7.04 -1.20 15.05
N VAL A 59 6.49 -0.58 14.00
CA VAL A 59 6.30 -1.26 12.71
C VAL A 59 7.59 -1.18 11.91
N MET A 60 8.19 -2.33 11.67
CA MET A 60 9.43 -2.49 10.88
C MET A 60 9.17 -2.17 9.40
N PRO A 61 10.22 -1.89 8.60
CA PRO A 61 10.08 -1.84 7.14
C PRO A 61 9.36 -3.09 6.61
N VAL A 62 8.32 -2.88 5.79
CA VAL A 62 7.54 -3.98 5.22
C VAL A 62 8.34 -4.65 4.11
N SER A 63 8.58 -5.95 4.23
CA SER A 63 9.24 -6.74 3.18
C SER A 63 8.28 -6.98 2.02
N VAL A 64 8.72 -6.68 0.80
CA VAL A 64 7.95 -6.88 -0.44
C VAL A 64 8.85 -7.45 -1.54
N PRO A 65 8.31 -8.20 -2.51
CA PRO A 65 9.03 -8.57 -3.72
C PRO A 65 9.65 -7.34 -4.39
N GLU A 66 10.92 -7.45 -4.81
CA GLU A 66 11.69 -6.32 -5.35
C GLU A 66 10.97 -5.58 -6.48
N ARG A 67 10.27 -6.31 -7.36
CA ARG A 67 9.47 -5.73 -8.45
C ARG A 67 8.44 -4.70 -7.95
N LEU A 68 7.90 -4.87 -6.75
CA LEU A 68 6.89 -4.01 -6.14
C LEU A 68 7.49 -2.85 -5.34
N ALA A 69 8.79 -2.89 -4.99
CA ALA A 69 9.46 -1.87 -4.16
C ALA A 69 9.76 -0.59 -4.96
N ARG A 70 8.71 0.02 -5.52
CA ARG A 70 8.79 1.20 -6.40
C ARG A 70 7.52 2.05 -6.30
N PRO A 71 7.56 3.30 -6.81
CA PRO A 71 6.37 4.15 -6.88
C PRO A 71 5.34 3.68 -7.90
N GLN A 72 5.74 3.11 -9.05
CA GLN A 72 4.76 2.76 -10.10
C GLN A 72 3.82 1.64 -9.64
N LEU A 73 2.53 1.77 -9.97
CA LEU A 73 1.58 0.68 -9.79
C LEU A 73 1.92 -0.47 -10.75
N ILE A 74 1.89 -1.69 -10.22
CA ILE A 74 2.01 -2.91 -11.01
C ILE A 74 0.67 -3.62 -11.00
N VAL A 75 0.13 -3.85 -12.19
CA VAL A 75 -1.16 -4.50 -12.39
C VAL A 75 -1.07 -5.58 -13.46
N ARG A 76 -2.05 -6.47 -13.48
CA ARG A 76 -2.30 -7.37 -14.60
C ARG A 76 -3.57 -6.94 -15.33
N SER A 77 -3.56 -7.05 -16.65
CA SER A 77 -4.76 -6.87 -17.45
C SER A 77 -5.58 -8.16 -17.49
N GLN A 78 -6.89 -8.01 -17.67
CA GLN A 78 -7.76 -9.08 -18.13
C GLN A 78 -7.55 -9.26 -19.64
N GLY A 79 -7.43 -10.50 -20.11
CA GLY A 79 -7.32 -10.80 -21.54
C GLY A 79 -6.73 -12.17 -21.83
N LEU A 80 -7.27 -12.84 -22.85
CA LEU A 80 -6.74 -14.12 -23.34
C LEU A 80 -5.25 -13.97 -23.69
N GLY A 81 -4.40 -14.81 -23.09
CA GLY A 81 -2.96 -14.81 -23.32
C GLY A 81 -2.15 -13.77 -22.52
N GLN A 82 -2.78 -12.98 -21.64
CA GLN A 82 -2.10 -11.96 -20.82
C GLN A 82 -1.99 -12.34 -19.33
N GLU A 83 -2.30 -13.57 -18.97
CA GLU A 83 -2.31 -14.06 -17.57
C GLU A 83 -0.96 -13.96 -16.86
N THR A 84 0.14 -13.96 -17.62
CA THR A 84 1.51 -13.85 -17.08
C THR A 84 2.12 -12.47 -17.27
N GLN A 85 1.45 -11.55 -17.96
CA GLN A 85 2.00 -10.24 -18.31
C GLN A 85 1.72 -9.22 -17.21
N LEU A 86 2.77 -8.60 -16.66
CA LEU A 86 2.65 -7.51 -15.71
C LEU A 86 2.82 -6.16 -16.44
N PHE A 87 1.98 -5.20 -16.07
CA PHE A 87 2.03 -3.83 -16.56
C PHE A 87 2.52 -2.92 -15.44
N VAL A 88 3.63 -2.24 -15.71
CA VAL A 88 4.13 -1.14 -14.86
C VAL A 88 3.52 0.14 -15.38
N LEU A 89 2.71 0.81 -14.56
CA LEU A 89 2.01 2.02 -14.96
C LEU A 89 2.89 3.25 -14.70
N GLU A 90 3.33 3.92 -15.75
CA GLU A 90 4.20 5.09 -15.60
C GLU A 90 3.48 6.31 -15.04
N GLN A 91 2.17 6.42 -15.30
CA GLN A 91 1.34 7.59 -14.97
C GLN A 91 0.54 7.38 -13.68
N ASP A 92 0.47 6.15 -13.19
CA ASP A 92 -0.24 5.80 -11.97
C ASP A 92 0.77 5.32 -10.94
N ARG A 93 1.00 6.14 -9.91
CA ARG A 93 2.05 5.92 -8.94
C ARG A 93 1.50 5.98 -7.51
N TRP A 94 2.10 5.22 -6.62
CA TRP A 94 2.04 5.47 -5.20
C TRP A 94 2.74 6.80 -4.87
N ALA A 95 2.26 7.48 -3.83
CA ALA A 95 2.81 8.75 -3.36
C ALA A 95 4.25 8.58 -2.84
N SER A 96 4.60 7.38 -2.37
CA SER A 96 5.95 6.95 -2.02
C SER A 96 6.25 5.56 -2.60
N HIS A 97 7.39 4.94 -2.26
CA HIS A 97 7.61 3.54 -2.62
C HIS A 97 6.54 2.66 -1.95
N PHE A 98 6.06 1.62 -2.65
CA PHE A 98 4.95 0.81 -2.17
C PHE A 98 5.16 0.21 -0.76
N ASN A 99 6.40 -0.19 -0.43
CA ASN A 99 6.75 -0.70 0.90
C ASN A 99 6.67 0.38 2.00
N ASP A 100 6.92 1.65 1.67
CA ASP A 100 6.77 2.76 2.60
C ASP A 100 5.28 3.12 2.79
N GLU A 101 4.49 3.17 1.71
CA GLU A 101 3.02 3.30 1.80
C GLU A 101 2.41 2.19 2.67
N LEU A 102 2.86 0.94 2.51
CA LEU A 102 2.37 -0.19 3.31
C LEU A 102 2.72 0.00 4.78
N ARG A 103 3.97 0.36 5.07
CA ARG A 103 4.42 0.60 6.45
C ARG A 103 3.59 1.68 7.13
N ASP A 104 3.39 2.81 6.45
CA ASP A 104 2.65 3.95 6.99
C ASP A 104 1.19 3.59 7.21
N ALA A 105 0.57 2.86 6.27
CA ALA A 105 -0.80 2.36 6.40
C ALA A 105 -0.96 1.36 7.55
N PHE A 106 -0.01 0.42 7.74
CA PHE A 106 -0.02 -0.52 8.86
C PHE A 106 0.18 0.20 10.19
N ALA A 107 1.16 1.09 10.30
CA ALA A 107 1.43 1.84 11.52
C ALA A 107 0.20 2.67 11.95
N ALA A 108 -0.35 3.47 11.04
CA ALA A 108 -1.53 4.29 11.31
C ALA A 108 -2.77 3.44 11.61
N GLY A 109 -3.00 2.37 10.84
CA GLY A 109 -4.15 1.48 11.00
C GLY A 109 -4.13 0.73 12.34
N ILE A 110 -3.00 0.13 12.71
CA ILE A 110 -2.86 -0.63 13.95
C ILE A 110 -2.98 0.31 15.16
N ALA A 111 -2.31 1.47 15.12
CA ALA A 111 -2.44 2.48 16.16
C ALA A 111 -3.90 2.94 16.34
N GLY A 112 -4.58 3.22 15.23
CA GLY A 112 -5.99 3.65 15.25
C GLY A 112 -6.95 2.60 15.81
N GLN A 113 -6.75 1.30 15.54
CA GLN A 113 -7.63 0.24 16.05
C GLN A 113 -7.35 -0.12 17.52
N THR A 114 -6.08 -0.13 17.91
CA THR A 114 -5.63 -0.59 19.24
C THR A 114 -5.52 0.52 20.27
N GLY A 115 -5.45 1.79 19.84
CA GLY A 115 -5.11 2.91 20.71
C GLY A 115 -3.61 2.98 21.05
N ALA A 116 -2.78 2.19 20.38
CA ALA A 116 -1.33 2.19 20.58
C ALA A 116 -0.68 3.48 20.06
N ILE A 117 0.44 3.85 20.68
CA ILE A 117 1.29 4.93 20.20
C ILE A 117 2.30 4.32 19.22
N SER A 118 2.22 4.70 17.94
CA SER A 118 3.22 4.28 16.95
C SER A 118 4.48 5.11 17.08
N GLU A 119 5.62 4.44 17.23
CA GLU A 119 6.91 5.11 17.23
C GLU A 119 7.27 5.57 15.82
N ALA A 120 7.70 6.82 15.69
CA ALA A 120 8.16 7.36 14.42
C ALA A 120 9.52 6.75 14.04
N ARG A 121 9.77 6.66 12.73
CA ARG A 121 11.01 6.10 12.17
C ARG A 121 12.23 6.85 12.73
N GLY A 122 13.12 6.13 13.42
CA GLY A 122 14.36 6.71 13.97
C GLY A 122 14.15 7.60 15.20
N ALA A 123 12.94 7.64 15.77
CA ALA A 123 12.71 8.31 17.04
C ALA A 123 13.47 7.60 18.16
N ARG A 124 13.93 8.38 19.13
CA ARG A 124 14.47 7.80 20.36
C ARG A 124 13.28 7.33 21.21
N PRO A 125 13.31 6.09 21.74
CA PRO A 125 12.31 5.60 22.69
C PRO A 125 12.01 6.65 23.76
N ALA A 126 10.74 7.06 23.86
CA ALA A 126 10.28 8.04 24.84
C ALA A 126 9.45 7.40 25.97
N HIS A 127 9.41 6.07 26.02
CA HIS A 127 8.63 5.30 26.98
C HIS A 127 9.45 4.90 28.22
N ALA A 128 8.74 4.66 29.33
CA ALA A 128 9.35 4.18 30.58
C ALA A 128 9.89 2.74 30.43
N PRO A 129 10.85 2.30 31.27
CA PRO A 129 11.48 0.98 31.16
C PRO A 129 10.52 -0.21 31.15
N ASP A 130 9.42 -0.13 31.89
CA ASP A 130 8.42 -1.20 32.02
C ASP A 130 7.24 -1.05 31.04
N GLN A 131 7.31 -0.07 30.13
CA GLN A 131 6.26 0.16 29.17
C GLN A 131 6.25 -0.96 28.11
N PRO A 132 5.10 -1.61 27.83
CA PRO A 132 5.03 -2.61 26.77
C PRO A 132 5.29 -1.98 25.40
N VAL A 133 6.32 -2.50 24.72
CA VAL A 133 6.65 -2.17 23.32
C VAL A 133 6.54 -3.42 22.47
N TYR A 134 5.82 -3.30 21.35
CA TYR A 134 5.61 -4.39 20.40
C TYR A 134 6.27 -4.07 19.08
N ARG A 135 7.22 -4.90 18.68
CA ARG A 135 7.81 -4.87 17.35
C ARG A 135 6.98 -5.72 16.40
N ILE A 136 6.57 -5.15 15.28
CA ILE A 136 5.74 -5.78 14.25
C ILE A 136 6.54 -5.87 12.96
N ALA A 137 6.94 -7.08 12.58
CA ALA A 137 7.56 -7.37 11.30
C ALA A 137 6.50 -7.92 10.34
N ILE A 138 6.39 -7.34 9.15
CA ILE A 138 5.36 -7.68 8.15
C ILE A 138 6.04 -7.96 6.81
N GLU A 139 5.58 -9.01 6.14
CA GLU A 139 6.00 -9.38 4.80
C GLU A 139 4.77 -9.57 3.89
N LEU A 140 4.86 -9.05 2.66
CA LEU A 140 3.93 -9.33 1.57
C LEU A 140 4.57 -10.34 0.63
N SER A 141 4.26 -11.63 0.78
CA SER A 141 4.91 -12.70 0.01
C SER A 141 4.28 -12.95 -1.36
N GLN A 142 2.98 -12.69 -1.50
CA GLN A 142 2.26 -12.78 -2.77
C GLN A 142 1.41 -11.55 -2.96
N PHE A 143 1.42 -10.99 -4.16
CA PHE A 143 0.60 -9.85 -4.52
C PHE A 143 0.26 -9.92 -5.99
N ASP A 144 -1.03 -9.76 -6.28
CA ASP A 144 -1.58 -9.81 -7.60
C ASP A 144 -2.78 -8.88 -7.69
N ALA A 145 -2.72 -7.89 -8.58
CA ALA A 145 -3.75 -6.88 -8.76
C ALA A 145 -4.24 -6.92 -10.20
N VAL A 146 -5.41 -7.50 -10.43
CA VAL A 146 -5.98 -7.64 -11.77
C VAL A 146 -7.10 -6.62 -11.97
N VAL A 147 -6.94 -5.75 -12.97
CA VAL A 147 -7.87 -4.64 -13.21
C VAL A 147 -9.27 -5.16 -13.52
N GLY A 148 -10.28 -4.66 -12.80
CA GLY A 148 -11.68 -5.04 -12.98
C GLY A 148 -12.04 -6.45 -12.52
N GLU A 149 -11.16 -7.13 -11.78
CA GLU A 149 -11.44 -8.47 -11.26
C GLU A 149 -11.20 -8.56 -9.75
N ARG A 150 -9.94 -8.68 -9.31
CA ARG A 150 -9.61 -8.77 -7.89
C ARG A 150 -8.16 -8.43 -7.56
N VAL A 151 -7.92 -8.10 -6.30
CA VAL A 151 -6.59 -8.04 -5.69
C VAL A 151 -6.44 -9.23 -4.75
N LYS A 152 -5.37 -10.00 -4.92
CA LYS A 152 -4.95 -11.07 -4.02
C LYS A 152 -3.66 -10.66 -3.33
N ALA A 153 -3.60 -10.83 -2.02
CA ALA A 153 -2.37 -10.66 -1.27
C ALA A 153 -2.17 -11.76 -0.24
N ARG A 154 -0.93 -12.12 0.03
CA ARG A 154 -0.54 -12.95 1.16
C ARG A 154 0.41 -12.18 2.06
N PHE A 155 -0.07 -11.86 3.26
CA PHE A 155 0.76 -11.28 4.31
C PHE A 155 1.18 -12.33 5.33
N SER A 156 2.38 -12.19 5.85
CA SER A 156 2.84 -12.84 7.08
C SER A 156 3.33 -11.76 8.03
N TRP A 157 3.13 -11.98 9.33
CA TRP A 157 3.62 -11.07 10.34
C TRP A 157 4.11 -11.81 11.58
N ALA A 158 5.05 -11.17 12.28
CA ALA A 158 5.48 -11.55 13.61
C ALA A 158 5.34 -10.33 14.54
N ILE A 159 4.73 -10.53 15.70
CA ILE A 159 4.63 -9.54 16.76
C ILE A 159 5.49 -10.03 17.91
N THR A 160 6.44 -9.19 18.35
CA THR A 160 7.35 -9.49 19.46
C THR A 160 7.23 -8.41 20.53
N ARG A 161 6.88 -8.80 21.75
CA ARG A 161 6.93 -7.91 22.91
C ARG A 161 8.38 -7.78 23.37
N LEU A 162 8.93 -6.58 23.35
CA LEU A 162 10.37 -6.37 23.62
C LEU A 162 10.73 -6.50 25.10
N THR A 163 9.77 -6.30 26.01
CA THR A 163 10.01 -6.35 27.46
C THR A 163 10.20 -7.76 27.99
N ASP A 164 9.51 -8.76 27.43
CA ASP A 164 9.57 -10.16 27.87
C ASP A 164 9.87 -11.17 26.73
N THR A 165 10.21 -10.67 25.53
CA THR A 165 10.52 -11.46 24.32
C THR A 165 9.41 -12.39 23.83
N ARG A 166 8.19 -12.26 24.36
CA ARG A 166 7.05 -13.06 23.90
C ARG A 166 6.74 -12.73 22.45
N SER A 167 6.59 -13.76 21.62
CA SER A 167 6.33 -13.58 20.20
C SER A 167 5.23 -14.47 19.68
N ALA A 168 4.49 -13.99 18.69
CA ALA A 168 3.58 -14.79 17.88
C ALA A 168 3.76 -14.45 16.40
N ALA A 169 3.54 -15.44 15.53
CA ALA A 169 3.60 -15.27 14.09
C ALA A 169 2.36 -15.87 13.43
N CYS A 170 1.80 -15.13 12.48
CA CYS A 170 0.62 -15.54 11.72
C CYS A 170 0.78 -15.17 10.24
N TYR A 171 -0.14 -15.68 9.42
CA TYR A 171 -0.28 -15.28 8.02
C TYR A 171 -1.74 -15.18 7.64
N ALA A 172 -2.03 -14.35 6.63
CA ALA A 172 -3.32 -14.25 6.00
C ALA A 172 -3.16 -14.22 4.48
N ALA A 173 -4.07 -14.90 3.77
CA ALA A 173 -4.24 -14.76 2.33
C ALA A 173 -5.63 -14.18 2.10
N ILE A 174 -5.66 -13.04 1.42
CA ILE A 174 -6.81 -12.14 1.29
C ILE A 174 -7.07 -11.94 -0.19
N SER A 175 -8.35 -12.04 -0.59
CA SER A 175 -8.80 -11.77 -1.95
C SER A 175 -9.97 -10.82 -1.90
N GLU A 176 -9.83 -9.66 -2.54
CA GLU A 176 -10.83 -8.59 -2.60
C GLU A 176 -11.25 -8.34 -4.04
N PRO A 177 -12.54 -8.36 -4.38
CA PRO A 177 -13.00 -7.94 -5.70
C PRO A 177 -12.69 -6.47 -5.94
N VAL A 178 -12.45 -6.11 -7.21
CA VAL A 178 -12.20 -4.71 -7.59
C VAL A 178 -13.11 -4.27 -8.72
N ASP A 179 -13.58 -3.03 -8.60
CA ASP A 179 -14.28 -2.37 -9.68
C ASP A 179 -13.35 -2.12 -10.88
N ALA A 180 -13.93 -1.75 -12.01
CA ALA A 180 -13.18 -1.41 -13.20
C ALA A 180 -12.21 -0.22 -12.98
N GLY A 181 -11.11 -0.23 -13.74
CA GLY A 181 -10.13 0.86 -13.76
C GLY A 181 -9.17 0.87 -12.57
N ILE A 182 -8.20 1.78 -12.62
CA ILE A 182 -7.10 1.86 -11.64
C ILE A 182 -7.57 2.29 -10.26
N SER A 183 -8.57 3.17 -10.17
CA SER A 183 -9.14 3.56 -8.87
C SER A 183 -9.81 2.39 -8.14
N GLY A 184 -10.45 1.48 -8.88
CA GLY A 184 -11.00 0.24 -8.34
C GLY A 184 -9.91 -0.66 -7.76
N VAL A 185 -8.80 -0.81 -8.49
CA VAL A 185 -7.61 -1.55 -8.02
C VAL A 185 -7.05 -0.92 -6.74
N VAL A 186 -6.82 0.39 -6.71
CA VAL A 186 -6.28 1.09 -5.52
C VAL A 186 -7.17 0.88 -4.30
N LYS A 187 -8.49 1.02 -4.45
CA LYS A 187 -9.45 0.74 -3.37
C LYS A 187 -9.41 -0.73 -2.92
N GLY A 188 -9.24 -1.67 -3.86
CA GLY A 188 -9.05 -3.09 -3.55
C GLY A 188 -7.81 -3.33 -2.70
N ILE A 189 -6.68 -2.72 -3.07
CA ILE A 189 -5.44 -2.82 -2.30
C ILE A 189 -5.61 -2.22 -0.89
N GLN A 190 -6.26 -1.05 -0.78
CA GLN A 190 -6.59 -0.46 0.53
C GLN A 190 -7.45 -1.39 1.39
N ARG A 191 -8.45 -2.08 0.82
CA ARG A 191 -9.28 -3.07 1.56
C ARG A 191 -8.47 -4.27 2.02
N VAL A 192 -7.59 -4.79 1.16
CA VAL A 192 -6.69 -5.89 1.50
C VAL A 192 -5.76 -5.52 2.66
N VAL A 193 -5.18 -4.31 2.63
CA VAL A 193 -4.34 -3.79 3.74
C VAL A 193 -5.17 -3.58 5.01
N SER A 194 -6.36 -2.98 4.91
CA SER A 194 -7.26 -2.78 6.07
C SER A 194 -7.62 -4.11 6.73
N THR A 195 -7.88 -5.16 5.95
CA THR A 195 -8.17 -6.49 6.48
C THR A 195 -6.97 -7.07 7.24
N ALA A 196 -5.76 -6.92 6.70
CA ALA A 196 -4.55 -7.35 7.41
C ALA A 196 -4.30 -6.53 8.69
N VAL A 197 -4.59 -5.23 8.69
CA VAL A 197 -4.55 -4.37 9.88
C VAL A 197 -5.48 -4.90 10.98
N GLU A 198 -6.71 -5.29 10.62
CA GLU A 198 -7.67 -5.87 11.57
C GLU A 198 -7.13 -7.15 12.24
N ASP A 199 -6.58 -8.06 11.44
CA ASP A 199 -6.04 -9.32 11.96
C ASP A 199 -4.82 -9.09 12.86
N ILE A 200 -3.89 -8.21 12.46
CA ILE A 200 -2.70 -7.86 13.26
C ILE A 200 -3.12 -7.16 14.57
N SER A 201 -4.07 -6.22 14.49
CA SER A 201 -4.57 -5.49 15.67
C SER A 201 -5.24 -6.42 16.67
N LYS A 202 -6.04 -7.38 16.19
CA LYS A 202 -6.62 -8.43 17.02
C LYS A 202 -5.54 -9.25 17.72
N ASN A 203 -4.52 -9.71 16.99
CA ASN A 203 -3.43 -10.50 17.57
C ASN A 203 -2.59 -9.70 18.57
N LEU A 204 -2.39 -8.40 18.32
CA LEU A 204 -1.73 -7.50 19.26
C LEU A 204 -2.51 -7.38 20.57
N ILE A 205 -3.84 -7.19 20.49
CA ILE A 205 -4.69 -7.11 21.70
C ILE A 205 -4.73 -8.45 22.44
N GLU A 206 -4.82 -9.58 21.73
CA GLU A 206 -4.76 -10.92 22.34
C GLU A 206 -3.46 -11.08 23.15
N MET A 207 -2.32 -10.78 22.53
CA MET A 207 -1.02 -10.88 23.19
C MET A 207 -0.89 -9.92 24.38
N ASP A 208 -1.36 -8.68 24.25
CA ASP A 208 -1.29 -7.68 25.31
C ASP A 208 -2.14 -8.02 26.52
N THR A 209 -3.31 -8.61 26.29
CA THR A 209 -4.22 -9.10 27.34
C THR A 209 -3.83 -10.47 27.88
N GLY A 210 -2.71 -11.04 27.42
CA GLY A 210 -2.19 -12.33 27.89
C GLY A 210 -2.90 -13.55 27.31
N HIS A 211 -3.78 -13.38 26.33
CA HIS A 211 -4.45 -14.47 25.62
C HIS A 211 -3.54 -15.08 24.54
N PRO A 212 -3.72 -16.37 24.21
CA PRO A 212 -3.02 -16.98 23.08
C PRO A 212 -3.46 -16.32 21.76
N VAL A 213 -2.46 -16.00 20.92
CA VAL A 213 -2.70 -15.40 19.61
C VAL A 213 -3.38 -16.40 18.67
N THR A 214 -4.52 -16.01 18.10
CA THR A 214 -5.30 -16.86 17.20
C THR A 214 -5.05 -16.44 15.75
N CYS A 215 -4.34 -17.29 15.00
CA CYS A 215 -4.16 -17.11 13.55
C CYS A 215 -5.36 -17.70 12.79
N LYS A 216 -6.07 -16.88 12.00
CA LYS A 216 -7.10 -17.38 11.08
C LYS A 216 -6.47 -17.70 9.71
N PRO A 217 -6.57 -18.93 9.20
CA PRO A 217 -6.17 -19.20 7.82
C PRO A 217 -7.22 -18.67 6.83
N TYR A 218 -6.74 -18.11 5.71
CA TYR A 218 -7.44 -17.79 4.44
C TYR A 218 -8.83 -17.13 4.53
N LYS A 219 -8.95 -15.87 4.08
CA LYS A 219 -10.22 -15.14 3.99
C LYS A 219 -10.58 -14.94 2.52
N THR A 220 -11.49 -15.77 1.99
CA THR A 220 -12.23 -15.45 0.76
C THR A 220 -13.38 -14.53 1.11
N VAL A 221 -13.31 -13.28 0.66
CA VAL A 221 -14.50 -12.44 0.55
C VAL A 221 -15.15 -12.80 -0.78
N ASN A 222 -16.32 -13.45 -0.70
CA ASN A 222 -17.17 -13.77 -1.86
C ASN A 222 -17.75 -12.49 -2.48
#